data_AF-A0A1Z8MVX0-F1
#
_entry.id   AF-A0A1Z8MVX0-F1
#
_cell.length_a   1.000
_cell.length_b   1.000
_cell.length_c   1.000
_cell.angle_alpha   90.00
_cell.angle_beta   90.00
_cell.angle_gamma   90.00
#
_symmetry.space_group_name_H-M   'P 1'
#
loop_
_entity.id
_entity.type
_entity.pdbx_description
1 polymer ?
#
loop_
_entity_poly.entity_id
_entity_poly.type
_entity_poly.pdbx_seq_one_letter_code
_entity_poly.pdbx_strand_id
1 'polypeptide(L)'
;MKKWLQLLRDRTLLRQTKKQALTIAEQSKEAVRERLGNAVYTMDIPEARGYVKARAAAVIRQQVTQLLGKRHRFSDRMVARMHQLATERVTHLTLVDLLSEGKEGRRLAA
;
A
#
# COMPACT_ATOMS: atom_id res chain seq x y z
N MET A 1 11.96 33.70 15.54
CA MET A 1 12.90 32.79 14.84
C MET A 1 12.50 31.29 14.86
N LYS A 2 11.26 30.90 15.23
CA LYS A 2 10.87 29.48 15.42
C LYS A 2 10.06 28.83 14.26
N LYS A 3 9.36 29.62 13.44
CA LYS A 3 8.47 29.11 12.36
C LYS A 3 9.19 28.34 11.25
N TRP A 4 10.36 28.80 10.80
CA TRP A 4 11.10 28.17 9.70
C TRP A 4 11.67 26.80 10.08
N LEU A 5 12.15 26.63 11.32
CA LEU A 5 12.60 25.34 11.84
C LEU A 5 11.45 24.33 11.96
N GLN A 6 10.27 24.81 12.36
CA GLN A 6 9.07 23.98 12.44
C GLN A 6 8.60 23.51 11.05
N LEU A 7 8.57 24.42 10.06
CA LEU A 7 8.29 24.07 8.66
C LEU A 7 9.28 23.05 8.07
N LEU A 8 10.58 23.17 8.41
CA LEU A 8 11.60 22.20 7.99
C LEU A 8 11.37 20.82 8.61
N ARG A 9 11.05 20.78 9.91
CA ARG A 9 10.73 19.53 10.63
C ARG A 9 9.47 18.86 10.06
N ASP A 10 8.44 19.62 9.74
CA ASP A 10 7.21 19.09 9.16
C ASP A 10 7.46 18.51 7.76
N ARG A 11 8.27 19.20 6.95
CA ARG A 11 8.68 18.71 5.62
C ARG A 11 9.49 17.42 5.69
N THR A 12 10.44 17.30 6.63
CA THR A 12 11.23 16.08 6.79
C THR A 12 10.37 14.92 7.27
N LEU A 13 9.47 15.15 8.23
CA LEU A 13 8.52 14.14 8.70
C LEU A 13 7.57 13.67 7.61
N LEU A 14 7.05 14.57 6.76
CA LEU A 14 6.22 14.22 5.61
C LEU A 14 6.98 13.36 4.59
N ARG A 15 8.23 13.73 4.27
CA ARG A 15 9.09 12.92 3.38
C ARG A 15 9.35 11.54 3.97
N GLN A 16 9.63 11.46 5.26
CA GLN A 16 9.85 10.20 5.96
C GLN A 16 8.59 9.33 5.96
N THR A 17 7.42 9.92 6.21
CA THR A 17 6.11 9.24 6.15
C THR A 17 5.89 8.62 4.76
N LYS A 18 6.12 9.40 3.70
CA LYS A 18 5.98 8.92 2.32
C LYS A 18 6.98 7.81 2.00
N LYS A 19 8.25 7.98 2.37
CA LYS A 19 9.29 6.96 2.17
C LYS A 19 8.92 5.65 2.87
N GLN A 20 8.47 5.74 4.12
CA GLN A 20 8.07 4.57 4.90
C GLN A 20 6.84 3.88 4.29
N ALA A 21 5.84 4.65 3.84
CA ALA A 21 4.67 4.10 3.14
C ALA A 21 5.06 3.36 1.87
N LEU A 22 6.01 3.87 1.09
CA LEU A 22 6.53 3.19 -0.11
C LEU A 22 7.26 1.89 0.25
N THR A 23 8.09 1.90 1.28
CA THR A 23 8.78 0.68 1.76
C THR A 23 7.77 -0.38 2.22
N ILE A 24 6.75 0.02 2.98
CA ILE A 24 5.68 -0.88 3.41
C ILE A 24 4.95 -1.46 2.20
N ALA A 25 4.60 -0.62 1.23
CA ALA A 25 3.93 -1.06 0.01
C ALA A 25 4.74 -2.13 -0.72
N GLU A 26 6.04 -1.88 -0.92
CA GLU A 26 6.93 -2.82 -1.62
C GLU A 26 7.03 -4.15 -0.88
N GLN A 27 7.24 -4.12 0.43
CA GLN A 27 7.34 -5.32 1.28
C GLN A 27 6.01 -6.10 1.35
N SER A 28 4.89 -5.43 1.15
CA SER A 28 3.56 -6.04 1.25
C SER A 28 3.06 -6.58 -0.08
N LYS A 29 3.75 -6.33 -1.19
CA LYS A 29 3.29 -6.68 -2.55
C LYS A 29 3.00 -8.18 -2.67
N GLU A 30 3.94 -9.01 -2.23
CA GLU A 30 3.80 -10.46 -2.31
C GLU A 30 2.67 -10.98 -1.43
N ALA A 31 2.61 -10.55 -0.17
CA ALA A 31 1.53 -10.92 0.75
C ALA A 31 0.14 -10.47 0.25
N VAL A 32 0.06 -9.35 -0.48
CA VAL A 32 -1.17 -8.95 -1.16
C VAL A 32 -1.49 -9.91 -2.31
N ARG A 33 -0.52 -10.25 -3.16
CA ARG A 33 -0.70 -11.19 -4.27
C ARG A 33 -1.22 -12.55 -3.79
N GLU A 34 -0.61 -13.11 -2.75
CA GLU A 34 -1.05 -14.36 -2.11
C GLU A 34 -2.51 -14.28 -1.64
N ARG A 35 -2.92 -13.15 -1.04
CA ARG A 35 -4.31 -12.96 -0.57
C ARG A 35 -5.33 -12.74 -1.68
N LEU A 36 -4.90 -12.29 -2.86
CA LEU A 36 -5.81 -12.13 -3.99
C LEU A 36 -6.17 -13.48 -4.58
N GLY A 37 -5.18 -14.37 -4.70
CA GLY A 37 -5.32 -15.65 -5.38
C GLY A 37 -5.81 -15.48 -6.82
N ASN A 38 -6.43 -16.53 -7.36
CA ASN A 38 -6.89 -16.52 -8.75
C ASN A 38 -8.21 -15.76 -8.95
N ALA A 39 -8.95 -15.48 -7.87
CA ALA A 39 -10.25 -14.82 -7.93
C ALA A 39 -10.21 -13.43 -8.59
N VAL A 40 -9.08 -12.72 -8.50
CA VAL A 40 -8.94 -11.39 -9.11
C VAL A 40 -8.97 -11.42 -10.64
N TYR A 41 -8.60 -12.56 -11.25
CA TYR A 41 -8.52 -12.71 -12.70
C TYR A 41 -9.88 -12.95 -13.37
N THR A 42 -10.89 -13.35 -12.60
CA THR A 42 -12.26 -13.58 -13.08
C THR A 42 -13.16 -12.34 -12.95
N MET A 43 -12.67 -11.29 -12.29
CA MET A 43 -13.42 -10.06 -12.01
C MET A 43 -13.27 -9.04 -13.15
N ASP A 44 -14.27 -8.15 -13.28
CA ASP A 44 -14.12 -6.97 -14.12
C ASP A 44 -13.14 -5.95 -13.49
N ILE A 45 -12.69 -4.95 -14.24
CA ILE A 45 -11.67 -4.00 -13.75
C ILE A 45 -12.15 -3.21 -12.52
N PRO A 46 -13.38 -2.65 -12.50
CA PRO A 46 -13.91 -1.97 -11.32
C PRO A 46 -13.99 -2.87 -10.07
N GLU A 47 -14.49 -4.09 -10.21
CA GLU A 47 -14.60 -5.08 -9.14
C GLU A 47 -13.24 -5.53 -8.65
N ALA A 48 -12.32 -5.88 -9.56
CA ALA A 48 -10.94 -6.24 -9.25
C ALA A 48 -10.25 -5.10 -8.47
N ARG A 49 -10.47 -3.84 -8.85
CA ARG A 49 -9.93 -2.68 -8.11
C ARG A 49 -10.47 -2.62 -6.69
N GLY A 50 -11.77 -2.80 -6.49
CA GLY A 50 -12.39 -2.83 -5.17
C GLY A 50 -11.86 -3.98 -4.31
N TYR A 51 -11.77 -5.17 -4.90
CA TYR A 51 -11.25 -6.38 -4.29
C TYR A 51 -9.79 -6.23 -3.87
N VAL A 52 -8.92 -5.78 -4.78
CA VAL A 52 -7.50 -5.52 -4.52
C VAL A 52 -7.34 -4.51 -3.40
N LYS A 53 -8.08 -3.39 -3.44
CA LYS A 53 -7.99 -2.35 -2.41
C LYS A 53 -8.35 -2.89 -1.03
N ALA A 54 -9.41 -3.71 -0.93
CA ALA A 54 -9.84 -4.30 0.34
C ALA A 54 -8.79 -5.27 0.91
N ARG A 55 -8.23 -6.15 0.07
CA ARG A 55 -7.19 -7.10 0.49
C ARG A 55 -5.89 -6.39 0.84
N ALA A 56 -5.47 -5.42 0.03
CA ALA A 56 -4.30 -4.60 0.30
C ALA A 56 -4.43 -3.85 1.63
N ALA A 57 -5.58 -3.21 1.90
CA ALA A 57 -5.80 -2.48 3.15
C ALA A 57 -5.62 -3.36 4.40
N ALA A 58 -6.09 -4.62 4.34
CA ALA A 58 -5.94 -5.57 5.44
C ALA A 58 -4.46 -5.96 5.68
N VAL A 59 -3.72 -6.26 4.60
CA VAL A 59 -2.29 -6.61 4.69
C VAL A 59 -1.46 -5.42 5.18
N ILE A 60 -1.68 -4.25 4.58
CA ILE A 60 -0.99 -3.00 4.96
C ILE A 60 -1.26 -2.67 6.41
N ARG A 61 -2.48 -2.88 6.91
CA ARG A 61 -2.80 -2.65 8.32
C ARG A 61 -1.91 -3.49 9.23
N GLN A 62 -1.82 -4.78 8.96
CA GLN A 62 -0.99 -5.72 9.72
C GLN A 62 0.50 -5.34 9.65
N GLN A 63 1.01 -5.02 8.45
CA GLN A 63 2.41 -4.68 8.24
C GLN A 63 2.81 -3.37 8.93
N VAL A 64 1.95 -2.36 8.86
CA VAL A 64 2.16 -1.09 9.58
C VAL A 64 2.16 -1.32 11.09
N THR A 65 1.24 -2.13 11.64
CA THR A 65 1.23 -2.46 13.07
C THR A 65 2.53 -3.18 13.49
N GLN A 66 3.03 -4.12 12.69
CA GLN A 66 4.27 -4.84 12.99
C GLN A 66 5.52 -3.94 12.93
N LEU A 67 5.57 -3.01 11.97
CA LEU A 67 6.72 -2.11 11.78
C LEU A 67 6.71 -0.90 12.72
N LEU A 68 5.52 -0.35 13.00
CA LEU A 68 5.35 0.84 13.84
C LEU A 68 5.08 0.52 15.31
N GLY A 69 4.54 -0.65 15.63
CA GLY A 69 4.47 -1.14 17.02
C GLY A 69 5.85 -1.22 17.68
N LYS A 70 6.92 -1.26 16.88
CA LYS A 70 8.32 -1.19 17.32
C LYS A 70 8.91 0.23 17.37
N ARG A 71 8.20 1.26 16.90
CA ARG A 71 8.73 2.63 16.67
C ARG A 71 7.75 3.73 17.08
N HIS A 72 7.89 4.26 18.31
CA HIS A 72 7.10 5.37 18.89
C HIS A 72 7.25 6.77 18.23
N ARG A 73 7.79 6.88 17.01
CA ARG A 73 8.11 8.18 16.38
C ARG A 73 7.00 8.78 15.51
N PHE A 74 5.90 8.06 15.28
CA PHE A 74 4.83 8.51 14.37
C PHE A 74 3.55 8.80 15.14
N SER A 75 2.90 9.93 14.83
CA SER A 75 1.57 10.24 15.36
C SER A 75 0.48 9.48 14.60
N ASP A 76 -0.68 9.27 15.21
CA ASP A 76 -1.79 8.52 14.61
C ASP A 76 -2.22 9.07 13.25
N ARG A 77 -2.17 10.40 13.07
CA ARG A 77 -2.45 11.04 11.77
C ARG A 77 -1.45 10.63 10.69
N MET A 78 -0.16 10.53 11.05
CA MET A 78 0.87 10.07 10.13
C MET A 78 0.72 8.58 9.82
N VAL A 79 0.34 7.77 10.83
CA VAL A 79 0.03 6.35 10.65
C VAL A 79 -1.13 6.15 9.69
N ALA A 80 -2.25 6.87 9.89
CA ALA A 80 -3.39 6.85 8.97
C ALA A 80 -2.98 7.24 7.54
N ARG A 81 -2.14 8.28 7.39
CA ARG A 81 -1.60 8.69 6.09
C ARG A 81 -0.69 7.62 5.47
N MET A 82 0.12 6.93 6.26
CA MET A 82 0.95 5.82 5.79
C MET A 82 0.09 4.66 5.29
N HIS A 83 -0.95 4.27 6.04
CA HIS A 83 -1.89 3.24 5.60
C HIS A 83 -2.52 3.59 4.26
N GLN A 84 -3.04 4.81 4.11
CA GLN A 84 -3.67 5.27 2.88
C GLN A 84 -2.69 5.21 1.70
N LEU A 85 -1.53 5.87 1.84
CA LEU A 85 -0.53 5.96 0.77
C LEU A 85 0.01 4.59 0.36
N ALA A 86 0.27 3.72 1.33
CA ALA A 86 0.79 2.38 1.05
C ALA A 86 -0.28 1.50 0.38
N THR A 87 -1.54 1.57 0.85
CA THR A 87 -2.66 0.84 0.24
C THR A 87 -2.90 1.29 -1.20
N GLU A 88 -2.95 2.60 -1.45
CA GLU A 88 -3.11 3.15 -2.80
C GLU A 88 -1.96 2.74 -3.71
N ARG A 89 -0.72 2.79 -3.22
CA ARG A 89 0.46 2.40 -4.00
C ARG A 89 0.44 0.92 -4.38
N VAL A 90 0.17 0.02 -3.43
CA VAL A 90 0.08 -1.42 -3.73
C VAL A 90 -1.06 -1.70 -4.68
N THR A 91 -2.25 -1.12 -4.43
CA THR A 91 -3.41 -1.30 -5.31
C THR A 91 -3.07 -0.90 -6.75
N HIS A 92 -2.41 0.24 -6.94
CA HIS A 92 -1.98 0.69 -8.26
C HIS A 92 -0.97 -0.26 -8.90
N LEU A 93 0.07 -0.69 -8.17
CA LEU A 93 1.08 -1.62 -8.69
C LEU A 93 0.46 -2.96 -9.10
N THR A 94 -0.38 -3.52 -8.24
CA THR A 94 -1.05 -4.80 -8.52
C THR A 94 -1.99 -4.69 -9.71
N LEU A 95 -2.75 -3.60 -9.85
CA LEU A 95 -3.61 -3.41 -11.03
C LEU A 95 -2.80 -3.25 -12.31
N VAL A 96 -1.66 -2.55 -12.28
CA VAL A 96 -0.76 -2.47 -13.43
C VAL A 96 -0.24 -3.86 -13.78
N ASP A 97 0.22 -4.63 -12.80
CA ASP A 97 0.71 -5.99 -13.03
C ASP A 97 -0.38 -6.88 -13.65
N LEU A 98 -1.61 -6.85 -13.11
CA LEU A 98 -2.76 -7.60 -13.64
C LEU A 98 -3.14 -7.22 -15.07
N LEU A 99 -3.00 -5.94 -15.43
CA LEU A 99 -3.27 -5.46 -16.79
C LEU A 99 -2.13 -5.84 -17.74
N SER A 100 -0.89 -5.80 -17.28
CA SER A 100 0.31 -6.15 -18.03
C SER A 100 0.45 -7.66 -18.29
N GLU A 101 -0.04 -8.51 -17.38
CA GLU A 101 -0.10 -9.98 -17.58
C GLU A 101 -1.10 -10.39 -18.69
N GLY A 102 -1.89 -9.45 -19.24
CA GLY A 102 -2.69 -9.65 -20.44
C GLY A 102 -3.86 -10.64 -20.29
N LYS A 103 -4.50 -11.01 -21.41
CA LYS A 103 -5.54 -12.06 -21.46
C LYS A 103 -4.93 -13.47 -21.31
N GLU A 104 -3.66 -13.65 -21.65
CA GLU A 104 -2.97 -14.96 -21.62
C GLU A 104 -2.60 -15.38 -20.19
N GLY A 105 -2.07 -14.48 -19.36
CA GLY A 105 -1.87 -14.77 -17.93
C GLY A 105 -3.18 -15.07 -17.19
N ARG A 106 -4.27 -14.38 -17.58
CA ARG A 106 -5.62 -14.62 -17.07
C ARG A 106 -6.21 -15.98 -17.46
N ARG A 107 -5.86 -16.53 -18.62
CA ARG A 107 -6.32 -17.85 -19.09
C ARG A 107 -5.57 -19.00 -18.44
N LEU A 108 -4.30 -18.81 -18.06
CA LEU A 108 -3.47 -19.84 -17.42
C LEU A 108 -3.69 -19.91 -15.89
N ALA A 109 -4.26 -18.86 -15.29
CA ALA A 109 -4.56 -18.79 -13.85
C ALA A 109 -6.01 -19.17 -13.48
N ALA A 110 -6.89 -19.37 -14.46
CA ALA A 110 -8.25 -19.88 -14.28
C ALA A 110 -8.27 -21.40 -14.46
#